data_AF-A0A0Q4CEQ3-F1
#
_entry.id   AF-A0A0Q4CEQ3-F1
#
_cell.length_a   1.000
_cell.length_b   1.000
_cell.length_c   1.000
_cell.angle_alpha   90.00
_cell.angle_beta   90.00
_cell.angle_gamma   90.00
#
_symmetry.space_group_name_H-M   'P 1'
#
loop_
_entity.id
_entity.type
_entity.pdbx_description
1 polymer ?
#
loop_
_entity_poly.entity_id
_entity_poly.type
_entity_poly.pdbx_seq_one_letter_code
_entity_poly.pdbx_strand_id
1 'polypeptide(L)'
;MKPLKALSDLLPIPSYTVIILCFFFPFFLIKCGDTTLMSIKGTDLVTGISKKAMDERMKESIKKSSPYASSSIDDGHEDAPVKDEYAPMDDHQETGKDKKDISPSPFIIISFVMAVAGIIIHLLKNVRKKHLYHLIFSVTGLIGFLLFYLGFQSKMEDMGNNKLGMGLEGKISISYGFGTAFYIASVVFFMLILFYGIFIYFLKNSPESVYGLQKQDEEPHADH
;
A
#
# COMPACT_ATOMS: atom_id res chain seq x y z
N MET A 1 -27.31 -17.86 -20.85
CA MET A 1 -26.64 -17.62 -19.55
C MET A 1 -26.02 -16.22 -19.59
N LYS A 2 -26.52 -15.25 -18.81
CA LYS A 2 -26.07 -13.84 -18.78
C LYS A 2 -25.33 -13.37 -17.50
N PRO A 3 -25.42 -14.04 -16.32
CA PRO A 3 -24.94 -13.41 -15.08
C PRO A 3 -23.41 -13.37 -14.98
N LEU A 4 -22.68 -14.38 -15.47
CA LEU A 4 -21.22 -14.42 -15.38
C LEU A 4 -20.54 -13.27 -16.15
N LYS A 5 -21.06 -12.98 -17.35
CA LYS A 5 -20.58 -11.86 -18.17
C LYS A 5 -20.91 -10.51 -17.52
N ALA A 6 -22.15 -10.33 -17.05
CA ALA A 6 -22.55 -9.12 -16.35
C ALA A 6 -21.73 -8.87 -15.07
N LEU A 7 -21.40 -9.94 -14.33
CA LEU A 7 -20.59 -9.84 -13.12
C LEU A 7 -19.12 -9.53 -13.46
N SER A 8 -18.57 -10.12 -14.52
CA SER A 8 -17.23 -9.77 -15.01
C SER A 8 -17.14 -8.33 -15.53
N ASP A 9 -18.22 -7.77 -16.05
CA ASP A 9 -18.26 -6.38 -16.49
C ASP A 9 -18.47 -5.42 -15.30
N LEU A 10 -19.15 -5.84 -14.22
CA LEU A 10 -19.42 -4.97 -13.07
C LEU A 10 -18.31 -4.99 -12.00
N LEU A 11 -17.69 -6.13 -11.74
CA LEU A 11 -16.71 -6.33 -10.66
C LEU A 11 -15.44 -5.46 -10.70
N PRO A 12 -14.81 -5.19 -11.87
CA PRO A 12 -13.52 -4.49 -11.89
C PRO A 12 -13.60 -3.04 -11.38
N ILE A 13 -14.61 -2.26 -11.75
CA ILE A 13 -14.74 -0.85 -11.33
C ILE A 13 -14.72 -0.73 -9.79
N PRO A 14 -15.68 -1.31 -9.04
CA PRO A 14 -15.72 -1.16 -7.59
C PRO A 14 -14.47 -1.74 -6.91
N SER A 15 -13.90 -2.83 -7.45
CA SER A 15 -12.71 -3.46 -6.87
C SER A 15 -11.48 -2.56 -6.98
N TYR A 16 -11.19 -2.01 -8.17
CA TYR A 16 -10.06 -1.09 -8.33
C TYR A 16 -10.30 0.24 -7.62
N THR A 17 -11.55 0.71 -7.52
CA THR A 17 -11.88 1.89 -6.71
C THR A 17 -11.56 1.64 -5.23
N VAL A 18 -11.94 0.49 -4.67
CA VAL A 18 -11.59 0.14 -3.28
C VAL A 18 -10.07 0.09 -3.09
N ILE A 19 -9.33 -0.51 -4.03
CA ILE A 19 -7.86 -0.54 -3.98
C ILE A 19 -7.29 0.88 -3.95
N ILE A 20 -7.73 1.76 -4.85
CA ILE A 20 -7.25 3.16 -4.90
C ILE A 20 -7.60 3.90 -3.60
N LEU A 21 -8.81 3.71 -3.07
CA LEU A 21 -9.21 4.29 -1.79
C LEU A 21 -8.28 3.83 -0.66
N CYS A 22 -7.89 2.56 -0.63
CA CYS A 22 -6.94 2.04 0.37
C CYS A 22 -5.62 2.83 0.37
N PHE A 23 -5.13 3.36 -0.75
CA PHE A 23 -3.87 4.14 -0.77
C PHE A 23 -3.96 5.43 0.08
N PHE A 24 -5.14 6.00 0.29
CA PHE A 24 -5.30 7.18 1.15
C PHE A 24 -5.26 6.86 2.65
N PHE A 25 -5.26 5.58 3.01
CA PHE A 25 -5.22 5.07 4.38
C PHE A 25 -3.81 4.60 4.77
N PRO A 26 -3.54 4.42 6.09
CA PRO A 26 -2.28 3.87 6.58
C PRO A 26 -1.95 2.52 5.93
N PHE A 27 -0.82 2.46 5.23
CA PHE A 27 -0.22 1.20 4.78
C PHE A 27 0.84 0.71 5.74
N PHE A 28 1.47 1.64 6.47
CA PHE A 28 2.56 1.32 7.38
C PHE A 28 2.41 2.08 8.70
N LEU A 29 2.69 1.38 9.80
CA LEU A 29 2.49 1.84 11.16
C LEU A 29 3.77 1.61 11.96
N ILE A 30 4.25 2.66 12.61
CA ILE A 30 5.32 2.60 13.60
C ILE A 30 4.67 2.70 14.98
N LYS A 31 4.80 1.64 15.77
CA LYS A 31 4.26 1.54 17.12
C LYS A 31 5.37 1.53 18.15
N CYS A 32 5.11 2.17 19.29
CA CYS A 32 5.95 2.17 20.47
C CYS A 32 5.08 1.73 21.65
N GLY A 33 5.28 0.50 22.10
CA GLY A 33 4.32 -0.17 22.99
C GLY A 33 2.93 -0.23 22.36
N ASP A 34 1.92 0.29 23.06
CA ASP A 34 0.52 0.33 22.60
C ASP A 34 0.17 1.56 21.76
N THR A 35 1.10 2.52 21.63
CA THR A 35 0.83 3.79 20.93
C THR A 35 1.38 3.78 19.51
N THR A 36 0.58 4.28 18.56
CA THR A 36 1.03 4.47 17.17
C THR A 36 1.70 5.83 17.07
N LEU A 37 3.02 5.85 16.97
CA LEU A 37 3.81 7.09 16.91
C LEU A 37 3.76 7.72 15.53
N MET A 38 3.71 6.89 14.48
CA MET A 38 3.69 7.37 13.10
C MET A 38 2.91 6.42 12.22
N SER A 39 2.14 7.00 11.30
CA SER A 39 1.38 6.30 10.28
C SER A 39 1.75 6.87 8.91
N ILE A 40 2.13 5.99 7.98
CA ILE A 40 2.48 6.35 6.62
C ILE A 40 1.38 5.85 5.68
N LYS A 41 0.79 6.77 4.91
CA LYS A 41 -0.28 6.45 3.96
C LYS A 41 0.28 5.82 2.69
N GLY A 42 -0.52 5.01 2.00
CA GLY A 42 -0.12 4.48 0.69
C GLY A 42 0.27 5.56 -0.33
N THR A 43 -0.44 6.69 -0.37
CA THR A 43 -0.10 7.84 -1.23
C THR A 43 1.24 8.46 -0.87
N ASP A 44 1.56 8.52 0.42
CA ASP A 44 2.84 9.04 0.88
C ASP A 44 4.00 8.12 0.44
N LEU A 45 3.77 6.80 0.33
CA LEU A 45 4.74 5.87 -0.26
C LEU A 45 4.86 6.02 -1.78
N VAL A 46 3.83 6.54 -2.46
CA VAL A 46 3.84 6.78 -3.91
C VAL A 46 4.58 8.08 -4.24
N THR A 47 4.33 9.16 -3.49
CA THR A 47 4.94 10.48 -3.73
C THR A 47 6.28 10.68 -3.03
N GLY A 48 6.56 9.86 -2.02
CA GLY A 48 7.61 10.14 -1.04
C GLY A 48 7.16 11.17 0.00
N ILE A 49 7.80 11.15 1.17
CA ILE A 49 7.62 12.15 2.23
C ILE A 49 8.92 12.92 2.40
N SER A 50 8.83 14.25 2.43
CA SER A 50 9.96 15.11 2.78
C SER A 50 10.20 15.14 4.29
N LYS A 51 11.47 15.25 4.68
CA LYS A 51 11.89 15.33 6.08
C LYS A 51 11.06 16.28 6.97
N LYS A 52 10.73 17.48 6.48
CA LYS A 52 9.98 18.49 7.25
C LYS A 52 8.56 18.03 7.59
N ALA A 53 7.88 17.37 6.65
CA ALA A 53 6.53 16.87 6.84
C ALA A 53 6.49 15.66 7.80
N MET A 54 7.56 14.86 7.87
CA MET A 54 7.69 13.78 8.85
C MET A 54 7.84 14.32 10.27
N ASP A 55 8.75 15.29 10.45
CA ASP A 55 9.08 15.85 11.76
C ASP A 55 7.87 16.56 12.40
N GLU A 56 7.11 17.34 11.60
CA GLU A 56 5.87 17.95 12.09
C GLU A 56 4.81 16.93 12.48
N ARG A 57 4.61 15.87 11.68
CA ARG A 57 3.62 14.81 11.99
C ARG A 57 4.00 14.03 13.24
N MET A 58 5.30 13.82 13.47
CA MET A 58 5.81 13.16 14.66
C MET A 58 5.69 14.05 15.90
N LYS A 59 5.98 15.35 15.76
CA LYS A 59 5.79 16.34 16.84
C LYS A 59 4.31 16.47 17.22
N GLU A 60 3.41 16.47 16.24
CA GLU A 60 1.96 16.51 16.47
C GLU A 60 1.44 15.23 17.14
N SER A 61 1.91 14.05 16.72
CA SER A 61 1.48 12.78 17.33
C SER A 61 2.00 12.62 18.76
N ILE A 62 3.21 13.11 19.06
CA ILE A 62 3.76 13.19 20.43
C ILE A 62 2.97 14.18 21.28
N LYS A 63 2.64 15.37 20.75
CA LYS A 63 1.81 16.37 21.45
C LYS A 63 0.43 15.83 21.79
N LYS A 64 -0.13 14.99 20.91
CA LYS A 64 -1.44 14.35 21.12
C LYS A 64 -1.40 13.16 22.09
N SER A 65 -0.27 12.46 22.20
CA SER A 65 -0.11 11.30 23.08
C SER A 65 0.35 11.66 24.50
N SER A 66 0.87 12.86 24.73
CA SER A 66 1.30 13.33 26.06
C SER A 66 0.63 14.66 26.46
N PRO A 67 -0.22 14.67 27.51
CA PRO A 67 -0.83 15.89 28.07
C PRO A 67 0.18 16.91 28.62
N TYR A 68 1.45 16.54 28.76
CA TYR A 68 2.51 17.37 29.36
C TYR A 68 3.52 17.93 28.33
N ALA A 69 3.44 17.54 27.05
CA ALA A 69 4.40 17.98 26.03
C ALA A 69 4.22 19.44 25.58
N SER A 70 3.15 20.11 26.02
CA SER A 70 2.81 21.49 25.64
C SER A 70 3.51 22.58 26.47
N SER A 71 4.25 22.26 27.52
CA SER A 71 4.91 23.27 28.38
C SER A 71 6.40 23.51 28.08
N SER A 72 6.97 22.85 27.08
CA SER A 72 8.43 22.89 26.83
C SER A 72 8.83 23.64 25.56
N ILE A 73 7.88 24.27 24.85
CA ILE A 73 8.17 25.02 23.63
C ILE A 73 7.26 26.26 23.62
N ASP A 74 7.69 27.32 24.30
CA ASP A 74 7.23 28.69 24.01
C ASP A 74 8.44 29.62 24.00
N ASP A 75 8.50 30.46 22.98
CA ASP A 75 9.63 31.30 22.57
C ASP A 75 9.70 32.60 23.39
N GLY A 76 10.88 33.03 23.84
CA GLY A 76 11.11 34.43 24.22
C GLY A 76 12.21 34.72 25.26
N HIS A 77 13.24 35.43 24.78
CA HIS A 77 14.22 36.28 25.48
C HIS A 77 15.57 35.72 25.99
N GLU A 78 16.62 36.39 25.47
CA GLU A 78 18.03 36.42 25.87
C GLU A 78 18.21 36.85 27.34
N ASP A 79 19.09 36.12 28.07
CA ASP A 79 20.14 36.64 28.99
C ASP A 79 20.43 35.70 30.19
N ALA A 80 21.60 35.05 30.13
CA ALA A 80 22.45 34.59 31.25
C ALA A 80 22.01 33.35 32.09
N PRO A 81 22.95 32.63 32.75
CA PRO A 81 23.17 31.22 32.50
C PRO A 81 22.74 30.32 33.68
N VAL A 82 21.88 29.33 33.41
CA VAL A 82 21.52 28.30 34.39
C VAL A 82 21.54 26.91 33.73
N LYS A 83 22.66 26.23 33.93
CA LYS A 83 22.89 24.78 34.01
C LYS A 83 22.14 23.89 33.01
N ASP A 84 22.91 23.56 31.98
CA ASP A 84 22.66 22.52 30.98
C ASP A 84 22.38 21.15 31.61
N GLU A 85 21.17 20.62 31.40
CA GLU A 85 20.97 19.16 31.44
C GLU A 85 20.05 18.61 30.35
N TYR A 86 19.57 19.44 29.41
CA TYR A 86 18.93 18.98 28.18
C TYR A 86 19.13 20.00 27.05
N ALA A 87 20.38 20.20 26.62
CA ALA A 87 20.70 20.77 25.32
C ALA A 87 21.31 19.66 24.44
N PRO A 88 20.80 19.41 23.22
CA PRO A 88 21.42 18.45 22.33
C PRO A 88 22.71 19.05 21.78
N MET A 89 23.84 18.60 22.31
CA MET A 89 25.21 18.94 21.89
C MET A 89 25.39 18.80 20.37
N ASP A 90 25.74 19.91 19.74
CA ASP A 90 26.68 19.95 18.61
C ASP A 90 28.07 19.62 19.17
N ASP A 91 28.63 18.46 18.84
CA ASP A 91 29.58 18.31 17.73
C ASP A 91 30.37 16.99 17.86
N HIS A 92 30.68 16.40 16.70
CA HIS A 92 31.67 15.33 16.49
C HIS A 92 31.60 14.02 17.33
N GLN A 93 30.64 13.14 17.02
CA GLN A 93 30.96 11.71 16.89
C GLN A 93 30.01 10.99 15.93
N GLU A 94 30.60 10.48 14.85
CA GLU A 94 29.97 9.76 13.75
C GLU A 94 29.14 8.56 14.22
N THR A 95 27.82 8.73 14.28
CA THR A 95 26.87 7.61 14.37
C THR A 95 25.71 7.90 13.42
N GLY A 96 25.92 7.52 12.15
CA GLY A 96 24.89 7.24 11.13
C GLY A 96 23.56 8.00 11.24
N LYS A 97 23.60 9.34 11.27
CA LYS A 97 22.46 10.22 10.96
C LYS A 97 22.13 10.09 9.47
N ASP A 98 21.58 8.95 9.09
CA ASP A 98 20.90 8.81 7.81
C ASP A 98 19.57 9.56 7.91
N LYS A 99 19.66 10.87 7.64
CA LYS A 99 18.56 11.77 7.26
C LYS A 99 17.94 11.22 5.97
N LYS A 100 17.19 10.13 6.06
CA LYS A 100 16.56 9.48 4.91
C LYS A 100 15.18 10.10 4.69
N ASP A 101 15.06 10.89 3.62
CA ASP A 101 13.75 11.05 2.98
C ASP A 101 13.16 9.66 2.75
N ILE A 102 11.87 9.47 3.00
CA ILE A 102 11.23 8.22 2.58
C ILE A 102 11.12 8.30 1.07
N SER A 103 12.13 7.73 0.41
CA SER A 103 12.13 7.64 -1.05
C SER A 103 10.87 6.94 -1.52
N PRO A 104 10.23 7.44 -2.58
CA PRO A 104 9.07 6.80 -3.18
C PRO A 104 9.34 5.31 -3.40
N SER A 105 8.42 4.45 -2.96
CA SER A 105 8.57 3.00 -3.10
C SER A 105 8.16 2.59 -4.52
N PRO A 106 9.10 2.17 -5.39
CA PRO A 106 8.80 1.86 -6.79
C PRO A 106 7.77 0.73 -6.91
N PHE A 107 7.79 -0.24 -6.00
CA PHE A 107 6.83 -1.36 -5.99
C PHE A 107 5.40 -0.91 -5.64
N ILE A 108 5.26 0.05 -4.73
CA ILE A 108 3.97 0.63 -4.36
C ILE A 108 3.45 1.54 -5.48
N ILE A 109 4.33 2.30 -6.14
CA ILE A 109 3.99 3.09 -7.33
C ILE A 109 3.45 2.19 -8.43
N ILE A 110 4.15 1.10 -8.76
CA ILE A 110 3.69 0.13 -9.78
C ILE A 110 2.31 -0.40 -9.43
N SER A 111 2.08 -0.77 -8.15
CA SER A 111 0.80 -1.29 -7.68
C SER A 111 -0.33 -0.27 -7.82
N PHE A 112 -0.06 1.01 -7.52
CA PHE A 112 -1.00 2.10 -7.69
C PHE A 112 -1.35 2.34 -9.18
N VAL A 113 -0.33 2.41 -10.04
CA VAL A 113 -0.48 2.61 -11.47
C VAL A 113 -1.29 1.47 -12.10
N MET A 114 -1.06 0.21 -11.67
CA MET A 114 -1.85 -0.93 -12.15
C MET A 114 -3.33 -0.84 -11.75
N ALA A 115 -3.65 -0.34 -10.56
CA ALA A 115 -5.03 -0.13 -10.15
C ALA A 115 -5.72 0.95 -11.01
N VAL A 116 -5.04 2.06 -11.28
CA VAL A 116 -5.54 3.13 -12.17
C VAL A 116 -5.69 2.62 -13.61
N ALA A 117 -4.70 1.90 -14.14
CA ALA A 117 -4.74 1.29 -15.47
C ALA A 117 -5.89 0.28 -15.61
N GLY A 118 -6.21 -0.45 -14.55
CA GLY A 118 -7.36 -1.34 -14.47
C GLY A 118 -8.68 -0.62 -14.74
N ILE A 119 -8.93 0.52 -14.09
CA ILE A 119 -10.11 1.33 -14.35
C ILE A 119 -10.11 1.87 -15.78
N ILE A 120 -8.98 2.40 -16.25
CA ILE A 120 -8.86 2.97 -17.59
C ILE A 120 -9.23 1.91 -18.65
N ILE A 121 -8.59 0.74 -18.63
CA ILE A 121 -8.87 -0.34 -19.59
C ILE A 121 -10.31 -0.81 -19.52
N HIS A 122 -10.91 -0.81 -18.33
CA HIS A 122 -12.31 -1.15 -18.18
C HIS A 122 -13.22 -0.18 -18.97
N LEU A 123 -12.97 1.12 -18.85
CA LEU A 123 -13.73 2.18 -19.52
C LEU A 123 -13.54 2.19 -21.04
N LEU A 124 -12.38 1.74 -21.55
CA LEU A 124 -12.15 1.65 -22.99
C LEU A 124 -13.07 0.61 -23.63
N LYS A 125 -14.02 1.04 -24.46
CA LYS A 125 -14.95 0.13 -25.17
C LYS A 125 -14.30 -0.73 -26.24
N ASN A 126 -13.13 -0.34 -26.75
CA ASN A 126 -12.51 -0.96 -27.93
C ASN A 126 -11.61 -2.18 -27.63
N VAL A 127 -11.47 -2.58 -26.36
CA VAL A 127 -10.56 -3.65 -25.96
C VAL A 127 -11.28 -5.01 -26.00
N ARG A 128 -10.85 -5.91 -26.89
CA ARG A 128 -11.52 -7.22 -27.09
C ARG A 128 -11.30 -8.22 -25.95
N LYS A 129 -10.18 -8.15 -25.23
CA LYS A 129 -9.79 -9.13 -24.19
C LYS A 129 -9.61 -8.50 -22.80
N LYS A 130 -10.57 -7.69 -22.35
CA LYS A 130 -10.49 -6.93 -21.07
C LYS A 130 -10.14 -7.81 -19.87
N HIS A 131 -10.74 -9.00 -19.77
CA HIS A 131 -10.50 -9.95 -18.69
C HIS A 131 -9.02 -10.36 -18.56
N LEU A 132 -8.29 -10.46 -19.68
CA LEU A 132 -6.86 -10.80 -19.66
C LEU A 132 -6.02 -9.64 -19.11
N TYR A 133 -6.34 -8.41 -19.48
CA TYR A 133 -5.67 -7.22 -18.92
C TYR A 133 -5.92 -7.09 -17.42
N HIS A 134 -7.16 -7.30 -16.97
CA HIS A 134 -7.47 -7.29 -15.54
C HIS A 134 -6.71 -8.36 -14.76
N LEU A 135 -6.54 -9.56 -15.32
CA LEU A 135 -5.69 -10.59 -14.72
C LEU A 135 -4.23 -10.11 -14.61
N ILE A 136 -3.65 -9.61 -15.70
CA ILE A 136 -2.26 -9.14 -15.73
C ILE A 136 -2.03 -8.01 -14.71
N PHE A 137 -2.87 -6.97 -14.73
CA PHE A 137 -2.73 -5.85 -13.80
C PHE A 137 -2.88 -6.28 -12.35
N SER A 138 -3.77 -7.23 -12.06
CA SER A 138 -3.98 -7.71 -10.70
C SER A 138 -2.80 -8.55 -10.21
N VAL A 139 -2.22 -9.39 -11.08
CA VAL A 139 -1.00 -10.15 -10.78
C VAL A 139 0.18 -9.20 -10.55
N THR A 140 0.42 -8.24 -11.45
CA THR A 140 1.51 -7.28 -11.30
C THR A 140 1.35 -6.41 -10.06
N GLY A 141 0.14 -5.95 -9.74
CA GLY A 141 -0.15 -5.19 -8.52
C GLY A 141 0.08 -6.00 -7.25
N LEU A 142 -0.35 -7.26 -7.21
CA LEU A 142 -0.13 -8.13 -6.05
C LEU A 142 1.36 -8.45 -5.85
N ILE A 143 2.09 -8.70 -6.94
CA ILE A 143 3.55 -8.92 -6.88
C ILE A 143 4.25 -7.67 -6.36
N GLY A 144 3.83 -6.48 -6.78
CA GLY A 144 4.37 -5.22 -6.25
C GLY A 144 4.18 -5.09 -4.73
N PHE A 145 2.98 -5.38 -4.22
CA PHE A 145 2.74 -5.41 -2.78
C PHE A 145 3.57 -6.48 -2.06
N LEU A 146 3.72 -7.68 -2.63
CA LEU A 146 4.51 -8.75 -2.04
C LEU A 146 6.01 -8.38 -1.97
N LEU A 147 6.57 -7.84 -3.05
CA LEU A 147 7.97 -7.40 -3.07
C LEU A 147 8.21 -6.25 -2.09
N PHE A 148 7.25 -5.33 -1.98
CA PHE A 148 7.31 -4.29 -0.95
C PHE A 148 7.29 -4.88 0.46
N TYR A 149 6.39 -5.83 0.73
CA TYR A 149 6.29 -6.49 2.04
C TYR A 149 7.60 -7.19 2.41
N LEU A 150 8.12 -8.02 1.51
CA LEU A 150 9.37 -8.77 1.74
C LEU A 150 10.57 -7.83 1.87
N GLY A 151 10.70 -6.86 0.96
CA GLY A 151 11.79 -5.89 0.99
C GLY A 151 11.74 -4.96 2.21
N PHE A 152 10.56 -4.72 2.76
CA PHE A 152 10.39 -4.00 4.00
C PHE A 152 10.77 -4.87 5.20
N GLN A 153 10.25 -6.10 5.27
CA GLN A 153 10.59 -7.03 6.35
C GLN A 153 12.09 -7.30 6.45
N SER A 154 12.78 -7.54 5.33
CA SER A 154 14.22 -7.77 5.32
C SER A 154 15.02 -6.58 5.83
N LYS A 155 14.61 -5.34 5.48
CA LYS A 155 15.23 -4.12 6.02
C LYS A 155 15.03 -3.99 7.53
N MET A 156 13.89 -4.42 8.06
CA MET A 156 13.63 -4.34 9.51
C MET A 156 14.30 -5.46 10.30
N GLU A 157 14.40 -6.65 9.73
CA GLU A 157 15.12 -7.79 10.32
C GLU A 157 16.62 -7.49 10.44
N ASP A 158 17.21 -6.87 9.41
CA ASP A 158 18.58 -6.37 9.44
C ASP A 158 18.80 -5.33 10.56
N MET A 159 17.83 -4.43 10.78
CA MET A 159 17.85 -3.49 11.90
C MET A 159 17.52 -4.12 13.26
N GLY A 160 16.92 -5.30 13.31
CA GLY A 160 16.55 -6.02 14.54
C GLY A 160 17.69 -6.86 15.12
N ASN A 161 18.56 -7.40 14.27
CA ASN A 161 19.78 -8.10 14.69
C ASN A 161 20.85 -7.12 15.20
N ASN A 162 20.80 -5.88 14.74
CA ASN A 162 21.58 -4.77 15.27
C ASN A 162 20.76 -4.12 16.38
N LYS A 163 20.78 -4.67 17.60
CA LYS A 163 20.12 -4.07 18.78
C LYS A 163 20.31 -2.54 18.78
N LEU A 164 19.27 -1.81 18.36
CA LEU A 164 19.09 -0.40 18.69
C LEU A 164 18.67 -0.36 20.16
N GLY A 165 19.61 -0.73 21.03
CA GLY A 165 19.54 -0.54 22.46
C GLY A 165 19.75 0.94 22.72
N MET A 166 18.68 1.72 22.66
CA MET A 166 18.65 2.99 23.39
C MET A 166 18.80 2.62 24.86
N GLY A 167 19.98 2.91 25.41
CA GLY A 167 20.37 2.60 26.77
C GLY A 167 19.41 3.24 27.76
N LEU A 168 18.50 2.44 28.28
CA LEU A 168 17.82 2.58 29.56
C LEU A 168 17.09 1.25 29.77
N GLU A 169 17.13 0.74 30.99
CA GLU A 169 16.54 -0.52 31.48
C GLU A 169 15.00 -0.62 31.33
N GLY A 170 14.40 0.04 30.34
CA GLY A 170 12.99 0.00 29.99
C GLY A 170 12.79 -0.54 28.59
N LYS A 171 12.21 -1.74 28.51
CA LYS A 171 11.92 -2.54 27.31
C LYS A 171 10.88 -1.87 26.39
N ILE A 172 11.22 -0.76 25.75
CA ILE A 172 10.36 -0.11 24.75
C ILE A 172 10.68 -0.71 23.38
N SER A 173 9.96 -1.76 23.00
CA SER A 173 10.08 -2.35 21.67
C SER A 173 9.36 -1.47 20.64
N ILE A 174 10.10 -0.86 19.73
CA ILE A 174 9.53 -0.23 18.54
C ILE A 174 9.08 -1.34 17.60
N SER A 175 7.76 -1.50 17.45
CA SER A 175 7.14 -2.50 16.60
C SER A 175 6.74 -1.85 15.28
N TYR A 176 7.08 -2.52 14.19
CA TYR A 176 6.75 -2.08 12.84
C TYR A 176 5.69 -3.00 12.26
N GLY A 177 4.59 -2.42 11.81
CA GLY A 177 3.45 -3.17 11.32
C GLY A 177 2.88 -2.58 10.03
N PHE A 178 2.19 -3.43 9.27
CA PHE A 178 1.41 -2.97 8.12
C PHE A 178 0.02 -2.56 8.59
N GLY A 179 -0.50 -1.49 7.99
CA GLY A 179 -1.86 -1.02 8.22
C GLY A 179 -2.89 -1.94 7.58
N THR A 180 -4.12 -1.92 8.09
CA THR A 180 -5.22 -2.75 7.58
C THR A 180 -5.51 -2.51 6.10
N ALA A 181 -5.36 -1.27 5.62
CA ALA A 181 -5.59 -0.92 4.23
C ALA A 181 -4.61 -1.63 3.26
N PHE A 182 -3.38 -1.93 3.70
CA PHE A 182 -2.42 -2.71 2.92
C PHE A 182 -2.93 -4.15 2.67
N TYR A 183 -3.41 -4.79 3.74
CA TYR A 183 -3.96 -6.15 3.66
C TYR A 183 -5.25 -6.18 2.84
N ILE A 184 -6.16 -5.22 3.04
CA ILE A 184 -7.40 -5.12 2.26
C ILE A 184 -7.08 -4.99 0.77
N ALA A 185 -6.18 -4.08 0.39
CA ALA A 185 -5.80 -3.90 -1.02
C ALA A 185 -5.20 -5.18 -1.62
N SER A 186 -4.35 -5.88 -0.86
CA SER A 186 -3.75 -7.15 -1.29
C SER A 186 -4.79 -8.27 -1.46
N VAL A 187 -5.74 -8.38 -0.54
CA VAL A 187 -6.85 -9.36 -0.63
C VAL A 187 -7.73 -9.06 -1.83
N VAL A 188 -8.06 -7.80 -2.09
CA VAL A 188 -8.89 -7.42 -3.25
C VAL A 188 -8.15 -7.74 -4.56
N PHE A 189 -6.85 -7.47 -4.67
CA PHE A 189 -6.05 -7.88 -5.82
C PHE A 189 -6.05 -9.41 -6.00
N PHE A 190 -5.88 -10.17 -4.92
CA PHE A 190 -5.93 -11.63 -4.96
C PHE A 190 -7.30 -12.16 -5.41
N MET A 191 -8.39 -11.58 -4.90
CA MET A 191 -9.76 -11.92 -5.31
C MET A 191 -9.98 -11.66 -6.80
N LEU A 192 -9.45 -10.56 -7.34
CA LEU A 192 -9.50 -10.27 -8.78
C LEU A 192 -8.73 -11.31 -9.61
N ILE A 193 -7.56 -11.74 -9.15
CA ILE A 193 -6.78 -12.81 -9.81
C ILE A 193 -7.59 -14.10 -9.86
N LEU A 194 -8.16 -14.53 -8.73
CA LEU A 194 -8.99 -15.74 -8.67
C LEU A 194 -10.20 -15.62 -9.59
N PHE A 195 -10.93 -14.52 -9.52
CA PHE A 195 -12.12 -14.30 -10.33
C PHE A 195 -11.81 -14.36 -11.83
N TYR A 196 -10.83 -13.58 -12.31
CA TYR A 196 -10.49 -13.55 -13.73
C TYR A 196 -9.76 -14.81 -14.19
N GLY A 197 -8.98 -15.46 -13.31
CA GLY A 197 -8.38 -16.76 -13.59
C GLY A 197 -9.43 -17.84 -13.81
N ILE A 198 -10.43 -17.92 -12.93
CA ILE A 198 -11.58 -18.82 -13.06
C ILE A 198 -12.39 -18.48 -14.32
N PHE A 199 -12.65 -17.20 -14.57
CA PHE A 199 -13.38 -16.76 -15.76
C PHE A 199 -12.68 -17.18 -17.07
N ILE A 200 -11.35 -16.99 -17.16
CA ILE A 200 -10.55 -17.43 -18.31
C ILE A 200 -10.54 -18.95 -18.43
N TYR A 201 -10.45 -19.67 -17.31
CA TYR A 201 -10.50 -21.13 -17.30
C TYR A 201 -11.82 -21.66 -17.87
N PHE A 202 -12.97 -21.11 -17.44
CA PHE A 202 -14.28 -21.47 -17.98
C PHE A 202 -14.44 -21.11 -19.45
N LEU A 203 -13.93 -19.94 -19.88
CA LEU A 203 -13.91 -19.56 -21.30
C LEU A 203 -13.15 -20.55 -22.17
N LYS A 204 -12.06 -21.12 -21.65
CA LYS A 204 -11.21 -22.07 -22.39
C LYS A 204 -11.82 -23.47 -22.43
N ASN A 205 -12.38 -23.96 -21.32
CA ASN A 205 -12.86 -25.34 -21.21
C ASN A 205 -14.34 -25.53 -21.56
N SER A 206 -15.18 -24.49 -21.46
CA SER A 206 -16.63 -24.62 -21.70
C SER A 206 -17.21 -23.28 -22.19
N PRO A 207 -16.87 -22.84 -23.43
CA PRO A 207 -17.33 -21.55 -23.96
C PRO A 207 -18.86 -21.43 -24.02
N GLU A 208 -19.57 -22.55 -24.18
CA GLU A 208 -21.03 -22.62 -24.20
C GLU A 208 -21.69 -22.17 -22.89
N SER A 209 -21.01 -22.37 -21.75
CA SER A 209 -21.49 -21.91 -20.44
C SER A 209 -21.45 -20.38 -20.28
N VAL A 210 -20.61 -19.70 -21.08
CA VAL A 210 -20.36 -18.26 -20.98
C VAL A 210 -21.06 -17.48 -22.10
N TYR A 211 -21.06 -17.99 -23.34
CA TYR A 211 -21.69 -17.33 -24.49
C TYR A 211 -23.03 -17.94 -24.92
N GLY A 212 -23.43 -19.09 -24.35
CA GLY A 212 -24.54 -19.90 -24.84
C GLY A 212 -24.14 -20.72 -26.07
N LEU A 213 -24.87 -21.80 -26.34
CA LEU A 213 -24.71 -22.61 -27.55
C LEU A 213 -24.80 -21.68 -28.77
N GLN A 214 -23.71 -21.50 -29.50
CA GLN A 214 -23.80 -20.90 -30.82
C GLN A 214 -24.44 -21.98 -31.68
N LYS A 215 -25.75 -21.89 -31.93
CA LYS A 215 -26.39 -22.68 -32.98
C LYS A 215 -25.57 -22.40 -34.25
N GLN A 216 -24.75 -23.36 -34.66
CA GLN A 216 -24.42 -23.51 -36.06
C GLN A 216 -25.76 -23.70 -36.74
N ASP A 217 -26.20 -22.71 -37.50
CA ASP A 217 -27.25 -22.90 -38.47
C ASP A 217 -26.71 -23.97 -39.44
N GLU A 218 -27.11 -25.21 -39.24
CA GLU A 218 -27.10 -26.23 -40.28
C GLU A 218 -28.02 -25.69 -41.38
N GLU A 219 -27.42 -25.05 -42.36
CA GLU A 219 -28.06 -24.79 -43.65
C GLU A 219 -28.37 -26.18 -44.26
N PRO A 220 -29.65 -26.55 -44.44
CA PRO A 220 -29.96 -27.76 -45.18
C PRO A 220 -29.61 -27.47 -46.63
N HIS A 221 -28.47 -27.98 -47.09
CA HIS A 221 -28.18 -28.10 -48.50
C HIS A 221 -29.27 -29.00 -49.09
N ALA A 222 -30.30 -28.37 -49.66
CA ALA A 222 -31.34 -29.05 -50.39
C ALA A 222 -30.72 -29.54 -51.71
N ASP A 223 -30.58 -30.85 -51.82
CA ASP A 223 -30.46 -31.53 -53.11
C ASP A 223 -31.73 -31.24 -53.93
N HIS A 224 -31.57 -30.59 -55.09
CA HIS A 224 -32.39 -30.80 -56.28
C HIS A 224 -31.71 -30.22 -57.53
#